data_AF-A0A520XTC3-F1
#
_entry.id   AF-A0A520XTC3-F1
#
_cell.length_a   1.000
_cell.length_b   1.000
_cell.length_c   1.000
_cell.angle_alpha   90.00
_cell.angle_beta   90.00
_cell.angle_gamma   90.00
#
_symmetry.space_group_name_H-M   'P 1'
#
loop_
_entity.id
_entity.type
_entity.pdbx_description
1 polymer ?
#
loop_
_entity_poly.entity_id
_entity_poly.type
_entity_poly.pdbx_seq_one_letter_code
_entity_poly.pdbx_strand_id
1 'polypeptide(L)'
;RRVLIGLHPVCTPRFIDEQVLPTMAVGAARSGRDVDEVEVCMKPLIGTAPTDAELARVVRTVRARVAFYLSTPSYRRTFDLHDWGDIAREASQYSRDGRWEELPDLVSDEMLHTVATIGTHAEIAERIRERYQGRVDRIEFSIPVNTPDDAAVLREILAAIRH
;
A
#
# COMPACT_ATOMS: atom_id res chain seq x y z
N ARG A 1 8.04 6.05 26.00
CA ARG A 1 7.57 4.91 25.16
C ARG A 1 7.35 5.47 23.78
N ARG A 2 8.00 4.93 22.74
CA ARG A 2 7.82 5.39 21.36
C ARG A 2 6.37 5.31 20.93
N VAL A 3 5.90 6.29 20.16
CA VAL A 3 4.54 6.33 19.62
C VAL A 3 4.55 5.61 18.29
N LEU A 4 3.65 4.65 18.09
CA LEU A 4 3.53 3.93 16.82
C LEU A 4 2.32 4.46 16.05
N ILE A 5 2.53 4.90 14.81
CA ILE A 5 1.46 5.25 13.88
C ILE A 5 1.34 4.19 12.79
N GLY A 6 0.11 3.73 12.54
CA GLY A 6 -0.19 2.78 11.48
C GLY A 6 -0.70 3.50 10.23
N LEU A 7 -0.03 3.29 9.09
CA LEU A 7 -0.45 3.82 7.81
C LEU A 7 -1.36 2.84 7.07
N HIS A 8 -2.33 3.39 6.35
CA HIS A 8 -3.21 2.63 5.48
C HIS A 8 -2.51 2.32 4.16
N PRO A 9 -2.77 1.16 3.52
CA PRO A 9 -2.18 0.78 2.22
C PRO A 9 -2.25 1.83 1.10
N VAL A 10 -3.23 2.73 1.15
CA VAL A 10 -3.41 3.82 0.18
C VAL A 10 -2.36 4.93 0.33
N CYS A 11 -1.62 4.97 1.45
CA CYS A 11 -0.49 5.89 1.63
C CYS A 11 0.65 5.47 0.71
N THR A 12 0.65 6.01 -0.51
CA THR A 12 1.73 5.85 -1.50
C THR A 12 3.05 6.42 -0.98
N PRO A 13 4.22 6.00 -1.51
CA PRO A 13 5.51 6.56 -1.10
C PRO A 13 5.55 8.09 -1.16
N ARG A 14 5.05 8.68 -2.26
CA ARG A 14 4.95 10.13 -2.40
C ARG A 14 4.09 10.78 -1.33
N PHE A 15 2.96 10.16 -0.97
CA PHE A 15 2.10 10.66 0.11
C PHE A 15 2.79 10.58 1.47
N ILE A 16 3.57 9.53 1.71
CA ILE A 16 4.37 9.40 2.93
C ILE A 16 5.39 10.54 3.01
N ASP A 17 6.16 10.72 1.95
CA ASP A 17 7.23 11.72 1.87
C ASP A 17 6.71 13.16 1.97
N GLU A 18 5.64 13.49 1.25
CA GLU A 18 5.15 14.87 1.13
C GLU A 18 4.12 15.26 2.18
N GLN A 19 3.40 14.31 2.78
CA GLN A 19 2.27 14.61 3.67
C GLN A 19 2.45 14.01 5.07
N VAL A 20 2.81 12.73 5.18
CA VAL A 20 2.88 12.04 6.47
C VAL A 20 4.08 12.50 7.28
N LEU A 21 5.30 12.33 6.75
CA LEU A 21 6.53 12.64 7.50
C LEU A 21 6.61 14.13 7.91
N PRO A 22 6.27 15.11 7.05
CA PRO A 22 6.26 16.52 7.45
C PRO A 22 5.22 16.82 8.54
N THR A 23 4.01 16.26 8.42
CA THR A 23 2.94 16.47 9.42
C THR A 23 3.31 15.83 10.76
N MET A 24 3.98 14.68 10.72
CA MET A 24 4.47 13.98 11.91
C MET A 24 5.50 14.83 12.66
N ALA A 25 6.48 15.42 11.97
CA ALA A 25 7.48 16.30 12.57
C ALA A 25 6.84 17.51 13.26
N VAL A 26 5.86 18.15 12.61
CA VAL A 26 5.09 19.27 13.21
C VAL A 26 4.32 18.82 14.45
N GLY A 27 3.68 17.64 14.40
CA GLY A 27 2.95 17.06 15.53
C GLY A 27 3.85 16.74 16.72
N ALA A 28 5.02 16.14 16.48
CA ALA A 28 6.02 15.83 17.49
C ALA A 28 6.47 17.12 18.20
N ALA A 29 6.91 18.13 17.44
CA ALA A 29 7.35 19.42 17.96
C ALA A 29 6.28 20.12 18.80
N ARG A 30 5.01 20.14 18.35
CA ARG A 30 3.89 20.71 19.11
C ARG A 30 3.64 20.01 20.44
N SER A 31 3.97 18.72 20.53
CA SER A 31 3.85 17.94 21.75
C SER A 31 5.11 17.91 22.62
N GLY A 32 6.15 18.69 22.26
CA GLY A 32 7.44 18.70 22.96
C GLY A 32 8.21 17.38 22.84
N ARG A 33 7.96 16.61 21.77
CA ARG A 33 8.62 15.33 21.50
C ARG A 33 9.59 15.44 20.34
N ASP A 34 10.63 14.62 20.39
CA ASP A 34 11.48 14.37 19.23
C ASP A 34 10.68 13.54 18.20
N VAL A 35 10.88 13.85 16.91
CA VAL A 35 10.25 13.10 15.82
C VAL A 35 10.78 11.66 15.77
N ASP A 36 12.03 11.44 16.19
CA ASP A 36 12.66 10.12 16.26
C ASP A 36 12.06 9.21 17.34
N GLU A 37 11.18 9.74 18.20
CA GLU A 37 10.37 8.95 19.13
C GLU A 37 9.04 8.46 18.54
N VAL A 38 8.75 8.80 17.28
CA VAL A 38 7.56 8.37 16.55
C VAL A 38 7.96 7.36 15.48
N GLU A 39 7.44 6.15 15.59
CA GLU A 39 7.65 5.07 14.62
C GLU A 39 6.46 4.96 13.65
N VAL A 40 6.77 4.74 12.37
CA VAL A 40 5.81 4.53 11.29
C VAL A 40 5.75 3.04 10.96
N CYS A 41 4.58 2.44 11.16
CA CYS A 41 4.26 1.10 10.69
C CYS A 41 3.36 1.18 9.45
N MET A 42 3.61 0.35 8.45
CA MET A 42 2.79 0.26 7.25
C MET A 42 2.47 -1.20 6.93
N LYS A 43 1.18 -1.46 6.64
CA LYS A 43 0.75 -2.69 6.00
C LYS A 43 0.45 -2.38 4.53
N PRO A 44 1.42 -2.56 3.62
CA PRO A 44 1.23 -2.23 2.21
C PRO A 44 0.19 -3.14 1.55
N LEU A 45 -0.44 -2.64 0.48
CA LEU A 45 -1.26 -3.48 -0.39
C LEU A 45 -0.30 -4.29 -1.26
N ILE A 46 -0.25 -5.60 -1.00
CA ILE A 46 0.65 -6.53 -1.69
C ILE A 46 -0.13 -7.44 -2.63
N GLY A 47 0.38 -7.64 -3.83
CA GLY A 47 0.01 -8.74 -4.72
C GLY A 47 1.22 -9.64 -4.99
N THR A 48 1.23 -10.85 -4.48
CA THR A 48 2.33 -11.79 -4.73
C THR A 48 1.84 -13.20 -4.98
N ALA A 49 2.62 -13.95 -5.76
CA ALA A 49 2.34 -15.33 -6.15
C ALA A 49 3.65 -16.06 -6.50
N PRO A 50 3.65 -17.41 -6.55
CA PRO A 50 4.85 -18.17 -6.92
C PRO A 50 5.31 -17.93 -8.35
N THR A 51 4.37 -17.77 -9.29
CA THR A 51 4.64 -17.67 -10.73
C THR A 51 3.94 -16.47 -11.36
N ASP A 52 4.42 -16.00 -12.51
CA ASP A 52 3.79 -14.91 -13.26
C ASP A 52 2.35 -15.23 -13.69
N ALA A 53 2.09 -16.49 -14.05
CA ALA A 53 0.76 -16.95 -14.44
C ALA A 53 -0.25 -16.83 -13.29
N GLU A 54 0.17 -17.14 -12.06
CA GLU A 54 -0.63 -16.95 -10.86
C GLU A 54 -0.71 -15.48 -10.46
N LEU A 55 0.39 -14.74 -10.62
CA LEU A 55 0.47 -13.31 -10.32
C LEU A 55 -0.55 -12.53 -11.15
N ALA A 56 -0.74 -12.87 -12.43
CA ALA A 56 -1.75 -12.26 -13.29
C ALA A 56 -3.19 -12.39 -12.73
N ARG A 57 -3.48 -13.45 -11.95
CA ARG A 57 -4.77 -13.59 -11.26
C ARG A 57 -4.84 -12.71 -10.01
N VAL A 58 -3.75 -12.67 -9.23
CA VAL A 58 -3.64 -11.81 -8.05
C VAL A 58 -3.77 -10.33 -8.42
N VAL A 59 -3.16 -9.90 -9.54
CA VAL A 59 -3.25 -8.54 -10.08
C VAL A 59 -4.70 -8.08 -10.25
N ARG A 60 -5.60 -8.94 -10.75
CA ARG A 60 -7.03 -8.58 -10.91
C ARG A 60 -7.68 -8.28 -9.56
N THR A 61 -7.44 -9.13 -8.56
CA THR A 61 -7.97 -8.93 -7.20
C THR A 61 -7.40 -7.67 -6.55
N VAL A 62 -6.10 -7.41 -6.73
CA VAL A 62 -5.46 -6.20 -6.21
C VAL A 62 -5.99 -4.95 -6.90
N ARG A 63 -6.22 -4.99 -8.22
CA ARG A 63 -6.81 -3.88 -8.98
C ARG A 63 -8.21 -3.54 -8.48
N ALA A 64 -9.05 -4.54 -8.23
CA ALA A 64 -10.36 -4.31 -7.62
C ALA A 64 -10.26 -3.65 -6.23
N ARG A 65 -9.24 -4.01 -5.43
CA ARG A 65 -8.97 -3.34 -4.14
C ARG A 65 -8.53 -1.88 -4.33
N VAL A 66 -7.65 -1.60 -5.30
CA VAL A 66 -7.25 -0.22 -5.63
C VAL A 66 -8.44 0.59 -6.12
N ALA A 67 -9.33 0.00 -6.92
CA ALA A 67 -10.54 0.66 -7.41
C ALA A 67 -11.49 1.05 -6.27
N PHE A 68 -11.63 0.18 -5.26
CA PHE A 68 -12.35 0.50 -4.04
C PHE A 68 -11.71 1.68 -3.28
N TYR A 69 -10.37 1.74 -3.21
CA TYR A 69 -9.70 2.89 -2.60
C TYR A 69 -9.93 4.17 -3.41
N LEU A 70 -9.83 4.09 -4.74
CA LEU A 70 -10.07 5.19 -5.67
C LEU A 70 -11.49 5.77 -5.51
N SER A 71 -12.49 4.90 -5.33
CA SER A 71 -13.88 5.30 -5.16
C SER A 71 -14.22 5.83 -3.76
N THR A 72 -13.34 5.67 -2.78
CA THR A 72 -13.61 6.04 -1.39
C THR A 72 -13.27 7.51 -1.12
N PRO A 73 -14.24 8.38 -0.76
CA PRO A 73 -14.00 9.82 -0.63
C PRO A 73 -12.91 10.22 0.38
N SER A 74 -12.74 9.46 1.47
CA SER A 74 -11.73 9.75 2.50
C SER A 74 -10.29 9.56 2.01
N TYR A 75 -10.07 8.84 0.91
CA TYR A 75 -8.73 8.65 0.32
C TYR A 75 -8.44 9.60 -0.84
N ARG A 76 -9.37 10.50 -1.20
CA ARG A 76 -9.26 11.39 -2.35
C ARG A 76 -7.95 12.17 -2.38
N ARG A 77 -7.51 12.69 -1.22
CA ARG A 77 -6.26 13.46 -1.10
C ARG A 77 -5.03 12.72 -1.62
N THR A 78 -4.97 11.40 -1.44
CA THR A 78 -3.88 10.61 -2.00
C THR A 78 -3.92 10.61 -3.52
N PHE A 79 -5.09 10.43 -4.12
CA PHE A 79 -5.24 10.41 -5.57
C PHE A 79 -5.06 11.81 -6.19
N ASP A 80 -5.52 12.86 -5.52
CA ASP A 80 -5.25 14.25 -5.92
C ASP A 80 -3.74 14.55 -6.00
N LEU A 81 -2.93 13.97 -5.10
CA LEU A 81 -1.47 14.13 -5.13
C LEU A 81 -0.82 13.58 -6.41
N HIS A 82 -1.48 12.64 -7.06
CA HIS A 82 -1.05 12.02 -8.32
C HIS A 82 -1.87 12.52 -9.51
N ASP A 83 -2.54 13.67 -9.37
CA ASP A 83 -3.38 14.28 -10.42
C ASP A 83 -4.56 13.40 -10.87
N TRP A 84 -5.00 12.47 -10.02
CA TRP A 84 -6.09 11.53 -10.29
C TRP A 84 -7.41 11.91 -9.61
N GLY A 85 -7.56 13.17 -9.19
CA GLY A 85 -8.73 13.63 -8.46
C GLY A 85 -10.05 13.48 -9.22
N ASP A 86 -10.04 13.74 -10.52
CA ASP A 86 -11.23 13.64 -11.38
C ASP A 86 -11.69 12.19 -11.55
N ILE A 87 -10.78 11.28 -11.91
CA ILE A 87 -11.12 9.86 -12.05
C ILE A 87 -11.55 9.25 -10.70
N ALA A 88 -10.98 9.75 -9.60
CA ALA A 88 -11.40 9.32 -8.28
C ALA A 88 -12.82 9.80 -7.94
N ARG A 89 -13.22 11.01 -8.39
CA ARG A 89 -14.61 11.50 -8.31
C ARG A 89 -15.57 10.69 -9.17
N GLU A 90 -15.14 10.29 -10.37
CA GLU A 90 -15.89 9.38 -11.23
C GLU A 90 -16.09 8.01 -10.56
N ALA A 91 -15.02 7.40 -10.05
CA ALA A 91 -15.09 6.12 -9.33
C ALA A 91 -16.06 6.19 -8.13
N SER A 92 -16.10 7.30 -7.40
CA SER A 92 -17.10 7.48 -6.33
C SER A 92 -18.54 7.50 -6.84
N GLN A 93 -18.79 7.95 -8.07
CA GLN A 93 -20.13 7.88 -8.69
C GLN A 93 -20.49 6.43 -9.03
N TYR A 94 -19.60 5.69 -9.69
CA TYR A 94 -19.79 4.27 -10.00
C TYR A 94 -20.13 3.46 -8.75
N SER A 95 -19.39 3.70 -7.67
CA SER A 95 -19.62 3.07 -6.37
C SER A 95 -21.01 3.38 -5.78
N ARG A 96 -21.48 4.63 -5.87
CA ARG A 96 -22.83 5.02 -5.41
C ARG A 96 -23.94 4.42 -6.26
N ASP A 97 -23.68 4.27 -7.55
CA ASP A 97 -24.63 3.72 -8.52
C ASP A 97 -24.64 2.17 -8.52
N GLY A 98 -23.83 1.53 -7.65
CA GLY A 98 -23.76 0.08 -7.54
C GLY A 98 -22.95 -0.61 -8.65
N ARG A 99 -22.22 0.15 -9.47
CA ARG A 99 -21.41 -0.31 -10.61
C ARG A 99 -20.06 -0.89 -10.17
N TRP A 100 -20.09 -1.83 -9.22
CA TRP A 100 -18.90 -2.37 -8.57
C TRP A 100 -18.04 -3.23 -9.49
N GLU A 101 -18.65 -3.92 -10.46
CA GLU A 101 -17.95 -4.78 -11.42
C GLU A 101 -17.14 -3.97 -12.44
N GLU A 102 -17.56 -2.74 -12.73
CA GLU A 102 -16.92 -1.83 -13.70
C GLU A 102 -15.83 -0.96 -13.06
N LEU A 103 -15.82 -0.80 -11.73
CA LEU A 103 -14.83 0.00 -11.01
C LEU A 103 -13.37 -0.37 -11.31
N PRO A 104 -12.97 -1.65 -11.37
CA PRO A 104 -11.59 -2.04 -11.67
C PRO A 104 -11.08 -1.52 -13.01
N ASP A 105 -11.97 -1.28 -13.98
CA ASP A 105 -11.61 -0.81 -15.33
C ASP A 105 -11.15 0.66 -15.33
N LEU A 106 -11.51 1.43 -14.29
CA LEU A 106 -11.03 2.80 -14.09
C LEU A 106 -9.60 2.85 -13.55
N VAL A 107 -9.03 1.73 -13.08
CA VAL A 107 -7.68 1.70 -12.51
C VAL A 107 -6.67 1.37 -13.60
N SER A 108 -5.84 2.35 -13.97
CA SER A 108 -4.70 2.13 -14.86
C SER A 108 -3.60 1.29 -14.20
N ASP A 109 -2.68 0.75 -14.99
CA ASP A 109 -1.49 0.06 -14.47
C ASP A 109 -0.62 0.99 -13.62
N GLU A 110 -0.50 2.25 -14.02
CA GLU A 110 0.20 3.27 -13.26
C GLU A 110 -0.41 3.44 -11.86
N MET A 111 -1.74 3.59 -11.76
CA MET A 111 -2.44 3.68 -10.47
C MET A 111 -2.25 2.42 -9.64
N LEU A 112 -2.37 1.25 -10.27
CA LEU A 112 -2.18 -0.03 -9.62
C LEU A 112 -0.79 -0.12 -8.97
N HIS A 113 0.27 0.14 -9.72
CA HIS A 113 1.65 0.05 -9.23
C HIS A 113 2.05 1.23 -8.33
N THR A 114 1.32 2.35 -8.41
CA THR A 114 1.49 3.49 -7.51
C THR A 114 0.87 3.24 -6.14
N VAL A 115 -0.17 2.41 -6.02
CA VAL A 115 -0.81 2.09 -4.74
C VAL A 115 -0.29 0.76 -4.19
N ALA A 116 -0.20 -0.28 -5.01
CA ALA A 116 0.17 -1.63 -4.61
C ALA A 116 1.62 -1.99 -4.96
N THR A 117 2.20 -2.89 -4.16
CA THR A 117 3.47 -3.55 -4.51
C THR A 117 3.14 -4.93 -5.04
N ILE A 118 3.51 -5.21 -6.28
CA ILE A 118 3.17 -6.45 -6.97
C ILE A 118 4.45 -7.09 -7.46
N GLY A 119 4.60 -8.41 -7.28
CA GLY A 119 5.75 -9.18 -7.74
C GLY A 119 5.65 -10.64 -7.32
N THR A 120 6.43 -11.52 -7.94
CA THR A 120 6.47 -12.94 -7.50
C THR A 120 7.05 -13.07 -6.09
N HIS A 121 6.94 -14.24 -5.47
CA HIS A 121 7.56 -14.50 -4.16
C HIS A 121 9.07 -14.19 -4.16
N ALA A 122 9.75 -14.42 -5.29
CA ALA A 122 11.17 -14.13 -5.44
C ALA A 122 11.48 -12.63 -5.48
N GLU A 123 10.56 -11.80 -5.98
CA GLU A 123 10.78 -10.37 -6.21
C GLU A 123 10.21 -9.48 -5.10
N ILE A 124 9.18 -9.94 -4.40
CA ILE A 124 8.33 -9.05 -3.59
C ILE A 124 9.10 -8.40 -2.43
N ALA A 125 10.08 -9.11 -1.86
CA ALA A 125 10.92 -8.56 -0.80
C ALA A 125 11.72 -7.35 -1.29
N GLU A 126 12.34 -7.44 -2.47
CA GLU A 126 13.11 -6.34 -3.06
C GLU A 126 12.23 -5.15 -3.40
N ARG A 127 11.09 -5.39 -4.06
CA ARG A 127 10.15 -4.31 -4.40
C ARG A 127 9.61 -3.59 -3.17
N ILE A 128 9.39 -4.30 -2.05
CA ILE A 128 9.01 -3.67 -0.78
C ILE A 128 10.12 -2.79 -0.25
N ARG A 129 11.39 -3.27 -0.27
CA ARG A 129 12.53 -2.46 0.19
C ARG A 129 12.69 -1.20 -0.65
N GLU A 130 12.77 -1.31 -1.97
CA GLU A 130 12.93 -0.16 -2.88
C GLU A 130 11.86 0.91 -2.62
N ARG A 131 10.64 0.46 -2.36
CA ARG A 131 9.49 1.33 -2.18
C ARG A 131 9.45 2.03 -0.82
N TYR A 132 9.88 1.36 0.25
CA TYR A 132 9.64 1.82 1.63
C TYR A 132 10.90 2.08 2.46
N GLN A 133 12.09 1.72 1.96
CA GLN A 133 13.35 2.00 2.65
C GLN A 133 13.51 3.50 2.90
N GLY A 134 13.87 3.85 4.14
CA GLY A 134 14.02 5.24 4.59
C GLY A 134 12.71 6.00 4.82
N ARG A 135 11.54 5.36 4.63
CA ARG A 135 10.22 6.00 4.78
C ARG A 135 9.40 5.48 5.95
N VAL A 136 9.57 4.21 6.30
CA VAL A 136 8.83 3.54 7.38
C VAL A 136 9.77 2.71 8.23
N ASP A 137 9.48 2.63 9.53
CA ASP A 137 10.28 1.85 10.48
C ASP A 137 9.89 0.37 10.47
N ARG A 138 8.62 0.07 10.14
CA ARG A 138 8.07 -1.29 10.22
C ARG A 138 7.14 -1.57 9.05
N ILE A 139 7.34 -2.73 8.42
CA ILE A 139 6.42 -3.30 7.43
C ILE A 139 5.71 -4.52 8.01
N GLU A 140 4.38 -4.53 7.93
CA GLU A 140 3.57 -5.71 8.14
C GLU A 140 3.33 -6.42 6.81
N PHE A 141 3.84 -7.64 6.68
CA PHE A 141 3.70 -8.46 5.48
C PHE A 141 3.00 -9.77 5.80
N SER A 142 2.12 -10.20 4.90
CA SER A 142 1.41 -11.48 5.01
C SER A 142 1.02 -12.00 3.63
N ILE A 143 1.10 -13.31 3.46
CA ILE A 143 0.46 -14.06 2.38
C ILE A 143 -0.57 -15.04 2.99
N PRO A 144 -1.52 -15.57 2.22
CA PRO A 144 -2.33 -16.70 2.68
C PRO A 144 -1.41 -17.86 3.09
N VAL A 145 -1.62 -18.42 4.29
CA VAL A 145 -0.88 -19.58 4.80
C VAL A 145 -1.88 -20.68 5.09
N ASN A 146 -1.96 -21.67 4.20
CA ASN A 146 -2.86 -22.82 4.31
C ASN A 146 -2.09 -24.11 4.57
N THR A 147 -0.79 -24.13 4.23
CA THR A 147 0.10 -25.30 4.35
C THR A 147 1.41 -24.96 5.06
N PRO A 148 2.17 -25.97 5.54
CA PRO A 148 3.53 -25.76 6.04
C PRO A 148 4.49 -25.14 5.02
N ASP A 149 4.31 -25.43 3.73
CA ASP A 149 5.12 -24.87 2.65
C ASP A 149 4.84 -23.37 2.47
N ASP A 150 3.58 -22.95 2.52
CA ASP A 150 3.22 -21.52 2.52
C ASP A 150 3.87 -20.78 3.72
N ALA A 151 3.93 -21.45 4.88
CA ALA A 151 4.59 -20.90 6.06
C ALA A 151 6.11 -20.80 5.89
N ALA A 152 6.75 -21.74 5.17
CA ALA A 152 8.15 -21.66 4.83
C ALA A 152 8.42 -20.48 3.88
N VAL A 153 7.62 -20.35 2.81
CA VAL A 153 7.70 -19.22 1.87
C VAL A 153 7.52 -17.89 2.58
N LEU A 154 6.53 -17.75 3.47
CA LEU A 154 6.35 -16.52 4.25
C LEU A 154 7.60 -16.19 5.08
N ARG A 155 8.22 -17.19 5.72
CA ARG A 155 9.45 -16.97 6.51
C ARG A 155 10.61 -16.51 5.62
N GLU A 156 10.78 -17.11 4.44
CA GLU A 156 11.82 -16.73 3.47
C GLU A 156 11.66 -15.28 3.02
N ILE A 157 10.44 -14.89 2.63
CA ILE A 157 10.15 -13.50 2.23
C ILE A 157 10.41 -12.53 3.39
N LEU A 158 9.94 -12.86 4.60
CA LEU A 158 10.16 -12.03 5.78
C LEU A 158 11.64 -11.88 6.13
N ALA A 159 12.46 -12.92 5.92
CA ALA A 159 13.91 -12.83 6.09
C ALA A 159 14.53 -11.88 5.06
N ALA A 160 14.11 -11.97 3.80
CA ALA A 160 14.60 -11.10 2.72
C ALA A 160 14.20 -9.62 2.84
N ILE A 161 13.11 -9.31 3.57
CA ILE A 161 12.69 -7.93 3.88
C ILE A 161 13.52 -7.31 5.01
N ARG A 162 14.01 -8.11 5.97
CA ARG A 162 14.63 -7.64 7.23
C ARG A 162 16.08 -7.14 7.14
N HIS A 163 16.63 -7.05 5.93
CA HIS A 163 18.00 -6.57 5.70
C HIS A 163 18.07 -5.05 5.67
#